data_AF-A0A803MT65-F1
#
_entry.id   AF-A0A803MT65-F1
#
_cell.length_a   1.000
_cell.length_b   1.000
_cell.length_c   1.000
_cell.angle_alpha   90.00
_cell.angle_beta   90.00
_cell.angle_gamma   90.00
#
_symmetry.space_group_name_H-M   'P 1'
#
loop_
_entity.id
_entity.type
_entity.pdbx_description
1 polymer ?
#
loop_
_entity_poly.entity_id
_entity_poly.type
_entity_poly.pdbx_seq_one_letter_code
_entity_poly.pdbx_strand_id
1 'polypeptide(L)'
;MITEFCSSGNLTDYSREHVPALVGNTAIKIWCRQILSALHYLHTHNPPITHRDIKCSNIFVKGNTSTIKLGDLGIAKIFESGSTPAFQTDIFSFGTSLTQMMNKEVQITELSCDNDLVDIGFKPVGLLSVTDPQMKQLIDKCIDFAPDIVRPTALDLLNDPLLAVDVADTSTASTCAGSLSLNESVQDQVAGLLLQPTEVLMEFDSGYKKFWLQGKMSEDVSISITLRIIIDGLDMVRMISF
;
A
#
# COMPACT_ATOMS: atom_id res chain seq x y z
N MET A 1 -14.09 8.22 6.14
CA MET A 1 -12.65 7.94 6.25
C MET A 1 -11.97 9.28 6.42
N ILE A 2 -11.49 9.57 7.63
CA ILE A 2 -10.73 10.79 7.90
C ILE A 2 -9.34 10.31 8.32
N THR A 3 -8.39 10.43 7.38
CA THR A 3 -6.95 10.26 7.62
C THR A 3 -6.35 11.62 7.99
N GLU A 4 -5.14 11.62 8.57
CA GLU A 4 -4.33 12.84 8.75
C GLU A 4 -4.35 13.68 7.44
N PHE A 5 -4.70 14.96 7.55
CA PHE A 5 -4.80 15.85 6.40
C PHE A 5 -3.41 16.06 5.80
N CYS A 6 -3.13 15.34 4.71
CA CYS A 6 -1.95 15.58 3.90
C CYS A 6 -2.27 16.75 2.96
N SER A 7 -1.68 17.92 3.25
CA SER A 7 -1.93 19.18 2.53
C SER A 7 -1.66 19.13 1.02
N SER A 8 -0.97 18.10 0.55
CA SER A 8 -0.56 17.91 -0.85
C SER A 8 -1.34 16.81 -1.59
N GLY A 9 -2.44 16.30 -1.00
CA GLY A 9 -3.30 15.30 -1.64
C GLY A 9 -2.66 13.91 -1.74
N ASN A 10 -3.23 13.08 -2.61
CA ASN A 10 -2.75 11.71 -2.87
C ASN A 10 -1.97 11.61 -4.19
N LEU A 11 -1.29 10.49 -4.44
CA LEU A 11 -0.50 10.28 -5.65
C LEU A 11 -1.34 10.34 -6.94
N THR A 12 -2.65 10.05 -6.86
CA THR A 12 -3.54 10.22 -8.02
C THR A 12 -3.70 11.70 -8.37
N ASP A 13 -3.92 12.56 -7.37
CA ASP A 13 -4.03 14.00 -7.59
C ASP A 13 -2.69 14.58 -8.04
N TYR A 14 -1.61 14.15 -7.39
CA TYR A 14 -0.24 14.56 -7.72
C TYR A 14 0.14 14.21 -9.17
N SER A 15 -0.17 13.00 -9.64
CA SER A 15 0.13 12.55 -11.01
C SER A 15 -0.69 13.28 -12.07
N ARG A 16 -1.89 13.78 -11.73
CA ARG A 16 -2.69 14.62 -12.63
C ARG A 16 -2.10 16.02 -12.76
N GLU A 17 -1.78 16.64 -11.62
CA GLU A 17 -1.34 18.04 -11.55
C GLU A 17 0.09 18.25 -12.06
N HIS A 18 1.00 17.29 -11.85
CA HIS A 18 2.40 17.41 -12.24
C HIS A 18 2.70 16.58 -13.50
N VAL A 19 3.39 17.13 -14.49
CA VAL A 19 3.81 16.37 -15.69
C VAL A 19 4.81 15.28 -15.28
N PRO A 20 4.70 14.01 -15.73
CA PRO A 20 5.67 12.95 -15.40
C PRO A 20 7.12 13.36 -15.68
N ALA A 21 7.34 14.13 -16.75
CA ALA A 21 8.63 14.72 -17.11
C ALA A 21 9.16 15.74 -16.07
N LEU A 22 8.28 16.40 -15.32
CA LEU A 22 8.61 17.35 -14.24
C LEU A 22 8.78 16.66 -12.89
N VAL A 23 8.09 15.55 -12.64
CA VAL A 23 8.28 14.74 -11.42
C VAL A 23 9.63 14.04 -11.45
N GLY A 24 10.13 13.71 -12.64
CA GLY A 24 11.41 13.05 -12.85
C GLY A 24 11.41 11.62 -12.32
N ASN A 25 12.17 10.74 -12.98
CA ASN A 25 12.29 9.36 -12.54
C ASN A 25 12.80 9.25 -11.09
N THR A 26 13.54 10.24 -10.59
CA THR A 26 14.07 10.28 -9.23
C THR A 26 12.99 10.29 -8.16
N ALA A 27 11.96 11.14 -8.27
CA ALA A 27 10.89 11.18 -7.27
C ALA A 27 10.05 9.91 -7.27
N ILE A 28 9.73 9.37 -8.47
CA ILE A 28 9.01 8.11 -8.61
C ILE A 28 9.81 6.96 -7.98
N LYS A 29 11.11 6.86 -8.24
CA LYS A 29 11.99 5.87 -7.59
C LYS A 29 11.98 6.01 -6.07
N ILE A 30 12.04 7.23 -5.56
CA ILE A 30 11.97 7.51 -4.11
C ILE A 30 10.65 7.02 -3.52
N TRP A 31 9.52 7.27 -4.19
CA TRP A 31 8.21 6.78 -3.75
C TRP A 31 8.10 5.26 -3.86
N CYS A 32 8.61 4.65 -4.94
CA CYS A 32 8.64 3.20 -5.08
C CYS A 32 9.34 2.54 -3.90
N ARG A 33 10.55 3.00 -3.56
CA ARG A 33 11.29 2.48 -2.40
C ARG A 33 10.51 2.64 -1.10
N GLN A 34 9.87 3.79 -0.93
CA GLN A 34 9.06 4.11 0.23
C GLN A 34 7.86 3.14 0.36
N ILE A 35 7.08 2.93 -0.72
CA ILE A 35 5.97 1.96 -0.75
C ILE A 35 6.47 0.54 -0.46
N LEU A 36 7.54 0.11 -1.14
CA LEU A 36 8.09 -1.24 -0.99
C LEU A 36 8.66 -1.48 0.41
N SER A 37 9.22 -0.46 1.07
CA SER A 37 9.68 -0.56 2.46
C SER A 37 8.51 -0.80 3.41
N ALA A 38 7.41 -0.08 3.22
CA ALA A 38 6.18 -0.29 3.98
C ALA A 38 5.58 -1.69 3.75
N LEU A 39 5.51 -2.15 2.50
CA LEU A 39 5.05 -3.49 2.17
C LEU A 39 5.95 -4.57 2.78
N HIS A 40 7.27 -4.41 2.70
CA HIS A 40 8.21 -5.32 3.33
C HIS A 40 7.99 -5.41 4.85
N TYR A 41 7.79 -4.27 5.51
CA TYR A 41 7.46 -4.22 6.94
C TYR A 41 6.17 -4.99 7.26
N LEU A 42 5.09 -4.79 6.50
CA LEU A 42 3.82 -5.50 6.69
C LEU A 42 3.97 -7.01 6.43
N HIS A 43 4.65 -7.39 5.35
CA HIS A 43 4.80 -8.79 4.92
C HIS A 43 5.72 -9.60 5.85
N THR A 44 6.67 -8.94 6.51
CA THR A 44 7.58 -9.58 7.49
C THR A 44 7.14 -9.41 8.93
N HIS A 45 6.02 -8.72 9.17
CA HIS A 45 5.42 -8.65 10.49
C HIS A 45 5.07 -10.05 11.00
N ASN A 46 5.03 -10.24 12.32
CA ASN A 46 4.59 -11.49 12.93
C ASN A 46 3.42 -11.20 13.91
N PRO A 47 2.17 -11.59 13.59
CA PRO A 47 1.74 -12.32 12.39
C PRO A 47 1.83 -11.48 11.10
N PRO A 48 2.02 -12.09 9.91
CA PRO A 48 2.13 -11.33 8.65
C PRO A 48 0.86 -10.59 8.27
N ILE A 49 1.02 -9.41 7.66
CA ILE A 49 -0.07 -8.52 7.28
C ILE A 49 -0.02 -8.27 5.77
N THR A 50 -1.15 -8.40 5.08
CA THR A 50 -1.31 -7.97 3.67
C THR A 50 -2.22 -6.75 3.63
N HIS A 51 -1.82 -5.71 2.90
CA HIS A 51 -2.54 -4.42 2.85
C HIS A 51 -3.86 -4.51 2.06
N ARG A 52 -3.83 -5.15 0.89
CA ARG A 52 -4.95 -5.43 -0.03
C ARG A 52 -5.60 -4.23 -0.73
N ASP A 53 -5.35 -2.99 -0.30
CA ASP A 53 -5.83 -1.78 -1.00
C ASP A 53 -4.70 -0.81 -1.43
N ILE A 54 -3.61 -1.35 -1.99
CA ILE A 54 -2.54 -0.51 -2.51
C ILE A 54 -3.02 0.15 -3.81
N LYS A 55 -3.17 1.48 -3.80
CA LYS A 55 -3.51 2.29 -4.97
C LYS A 55 -3.06 3.73 -4.76
N CYS A 56 -2.80 4.46 -5.84
CA CYS A 56 -2.34 5.85 -5.76
C CYS A 56 -3.29 6.77 -4.98
N SER A 57 -4.60 6.49 -4.93
CA SER A 57 -5.55 7.29 -4.14
C SER A 57 -5.41 7.10 -2.62
N ASN A 58 -4.81 6.00 -2.19
CA ASN A 58 -4.56 5.67 -0.78
C ASN A 58 -3.12 5.97 -0.35
N ILE A 59 -2.31 6.56 -1.23
CA ILE A 59 -0.93 6.95 -0.92
C ILE A 59 -0.85 8.47 -0.96
N PHE A 60 -0.55 9.07 0.18
CA PHE A 60 -0.62 10.52 0.39
C PHE A 60 0.75 11.15 0.34
N VAL A 61 0.89 12.31 -0.29
CA VAL A 61 2.17 13.04 -0.35
C VAL A 61 2.25 14.01 0.82
N LYS A 62 3.34 13.95 1.59
CA LYS A 62 3.59 14.85 2.73
C LYS A 62 4.36 16.09 2.27
N GLY A 63 3.61 17.14 1.92
CA GLY A 63 4.17 18.47 1.65
C GLY A 63 5.26 18.47 0.58
N ASN A 64 6.25 19.35 0.76
CA ASN A 64 7.33 19.55 -0.21
C ASN A 64 8.48 18.52 -0.06
N THR A 65 8.32 17.49 0.79
CA THR A 65 9.45 16.67 1.28
C THR A 65 9.72 15.40 0.46
N SER A 66 9.03 15.18 -0.67
CA SER A 66 9.06 13.92 -1.44
C SER A 66 8.77 12.66 -0.61
N THR A 67 8.25 12.84 0.61
CA THR A 67 7.82 11.75 1.48
C THR A 67 6.36 11.44 1.22
N ILE A 68 6.01 10.18 1.35
CA ILE A 68 4.63 9.72 1.22
C ILE A 68 4.14 9.11 2.54
N LYS A 69 2.86 8.78 2.61
CA LYS A 69 2.21 8.07 3.70
C LYS A 69 1.25 7.05 3.11
N LEU A 70 1.35 5.80 3.57
CA LEU A 70 0.41 4.76 3.19
C LEU A 70 -0.86 4.92 4.04
N GLY A 71 -2.00 4.99 3.38
CA GLY A 71 -3.31 5.10 4.01
C GLY A 71 -4.14 3.85 3.79
N ASP A 72 -5.20 3.77 4.60
CA ASP A 72 -6.29 2.79 4.49
C ASP A 72 -5.86 1.30 4.59
N LEU A 73 -5.46 0.89 5.80
CA LEU A 73 -5.40 -0.53 6.17
C LEU A 73 -6.79 -1.10 6.55
N GLY A 74 -7.89 -0.43 6.19
CA GLY A 74 -9.25 -0.82 6.57
C GLY A 74 -9.75 -2.12 5.92
N ILE A 75 -9.00 -2.70 5.00
CA ILE A 75 -9.25 -4.05 4.47
C ILE A 75 -8.03 -4.97 4.61
N ALA A 76 -7.06 -4.55 5.41
CA ALA A 76 -5.85 -5.33 5.67
C ALA A 76 -6.22 -6.65 6.34
N LYS A 77 -5.42 -7.67 6.05
CA LYS A 77 -5.65 -9.03 6.53
C LYS A 77 -4.44 -9.53 7.29
N ILE A 78 -4.68 -10.02 8.49
CA ILE A 78 -3.68 -10.68 9.33
C ILE A 78 -3.76 -12.18 9.06
N PHE A 79 -2.62 -12.80 8.81
CA PHE A 79 -2.50 -14.21 8.47
C PHE A 79 -1.91 -14.99 9.64
N GLU A 80 -2.50 -16.14 9.97
CA GLU A 80 -1.92 -17.05 10.96
C GLU A 80 -0.53 -17.55 10.54
N SER A 81 0.35 -17.71 11.52
CA SER A 81 1.70 -18.25 11.30
C SER A 81 1.64 -19.63 10.64
N GLY A 82 2.10 -19.74 9.39
CA GLY A 82 2.08 -20.98 8.60
C GLY A 82 1.04 -21.01 7.47
N SER A 83 0.14 -20.02 7.40
CA SER A 83 -0.70 -19.81 6.20
C SER A 83 0.09 -19.09 5.11
N THR A 84 -0.18 -19.40 3.84
CA THR A 84 0.47 -18.73 2.69
C THR A 84 -0.14 -17.34 2.52
N PRO A 85 0.56 -16.25 2.87
CA PRO A 85 -0.04 -14.92 2.83
C PRO A 85 -0.16 -14.45 1.39
N ALA A 86 -1.21 -13.68 1.09
CA ALA A 86 -1.50 -13.19 -0.26
C ALA A 86 -0.66 -11.96 -0.64
N PHE A 87 0.64 -11.95 -0.31
CA PHE A 87 1.54 -10.82 -0.57
C PHE A 87 1.62 -10.46 -2.06
N GLN A 88 1.42 -11.46 -2.94
CA GLN A 88 1.40 -11.28 -4.39
C GLN A 88 0.31 -10.31 -4.87
N THR A 89 -0.76 -10.11 -4.10
CA THR A 89 -1.79 -9.11 -4.38
C THR A 89 -1.23 -7.70 -4.16
N ASP A 90 -0.53 -7.45 -3.05
CA ASP A 90 0.06 -6.13 -2.78
C ASP A 90 1.13 -5.77 -3.82
N ILE A 91 1.94 -6.74 -4.26
CA ILE A 91 2.97 -6.53 -5.29
C ILE A 91 2.35 -6.21 -6.65
N PHE A 92 1.26 -6.90 -7.01
CA PHE A 92 0.50 -6.58 -8.22
C PHE A 92 -0.07 -5.15 -8.17
N SER A 93 -0.72 -4.81 -7.06
CA SER A 93 -1.29 -3.49 -6.82
C SER A 93 -0.23 -2.37 -6.77
N PHE A 94 0.99 -2.68 -6.32
CA PHE A 94 2.14 -1.79 -6.44
C PHE A 94 2.50 -1.53 -7.91
N GLY A 95 2.56 -2.57 -8.75
CA GLY A 95 2.87 -2.45 -10.18
C GLY A 95 1.83 -1.64 -10.96
N THR A 96 0.54 -1.81 -10.65
CA THR A 96 -0.52 -0.99 -11.25
C THR A 96 -0.44 0.47 -10.79
N SER A 97 -0.17 0.71 -9.49
CA SER A 97 0.08 2.07 -8.97
C SER A 97 1.27 2.74 -9.65
N LEU A 98 2.36 2.00 -9.87
CA LEU A 98 3.53 2.49 -10.61
C LEU A 98 3.18 2.82 -12.06
N THR A 99 2.39 2.00 -12.73
CA THR A 99 1.90 2.28 -14.09
C THR A 99 1.12 3.59 -14.14
N GLN A 100 0.25 3.84 -13.16
CA GLN A 100 -0.51 5.08 -13.04
C GLN A 100 0.40 6.30 -12.79
N MET A 101 1.42 6.18 -11.94
CA MET A 101 2.38 7.26 -11.71
C MET A 101 3.17 7.62 -12.98
N MET A 102 3.43 6.63 -13.84
CA MET A 102 4.15 6.80 -15.11
C MET A 102 3.27 7.30 -16.25
N ASN A 103 1.93 7.20 -16.15
CA ASN A 103 1.02 7.42 -17.27
C ASN A 103 -0.21 8.25 -16.87
N LYS A 104 -0.30 9.48 -17.40
CA LYS A 104 -1.37 10.45 -17.10
C LYS A 104 -2.76 10.02 -17.59
N GLU A 105 -2.83 9.19 -18.63
CA GLU A 105 -4.10 8.87 -19.32
C GLU A 105 -4.78 7.62 -18.76
N VAL A 106 -4.12 6.89 -17.86
CA VAL A 106 -4.67 5.65 -17.31
C VAL A 106 -5.41 5.97 -16.03
N GLN A 107 -6.71 6.24 -16.16
CA GLN A 107 -7.61 5.99 -15.05
C GLN A 107 -7.66 4.46 -14.89
N ILE A 108 -6.86 3.90 -13.97
CA ILE A 108 -7.04 2.51 -13.53
C ILE A 108 -8.27 2.49 -12.61
N THR A 109 -9.40 2.92 -13.15
CA THR A 109 -10.71 2.70 -12.55
C THR A 109 -10.96 1.21 -12.69
N GLU A 110 -10.88 0.50 -11.58
CA GLU A 110 -11.44 -0.84 -11.43
C GLU A 110 -10.64 -1.99 -12.06
N LEU A 111 -9.33 -2.04 -11.80
CA LEU A 111 -8.70 -3.35 -11.59
C LEU A 111 -8.93 -3.75 -10.13
N SER A 112 -10.20 -3.97 -9.80
CA SER A 112 -10.58 -4.75 -8.63
C SER A 112 -9.91 -6.11 -8.79
N CYS A 113 -8.99 -6.47 -7.89
CA CYS A 113 -8.54 -7.85 -7.76
C CYS A 113 -9.69 -8.70 -7.22
N ASP A 114 -10.75 -8.88 -8.01
CA ASP A 114 -11.48 -10.14 -7.96
C ASP A 114 -10.56 -11.18 -8.59
N ASN A 115 -10.18 -12.17 -7.80
CA ASN A 115 -9.26 -13.25 -8.20
C ASN A 115 -9.66 -13.91 -9.53
N ASP A 116 -10.93 -13.83 -9.91
CA ASP A 116 -11.50 -14.46 -11.11
C ASP A 116 -11.07 -13.78 -12.43
N LEU A 117 -10.72 -12.50 -12.43
CA LEU A 117 -10.27 -11.78 -13.65
C LEU A 117 -8.76 -11.88 -13.88
N VAL A 118 -7.99 -12.14 -12.81
CA VAL A 118 -6.53 -12.34 -12.82
C VAL A 118 -6.16 -13.63 -13.55
N ASP A 119 -7.05 -14.63 -13.55
CA ASP A 119 -6.85 -15.94 -14.18
C ASP A 119 -7.00 -15.92 -15.72
N ILE A 120 -7.46 -14.80 -16.29
CA ILE A 120 -7.77 -14.64 -17.73
C ILE A 120 -6.66 -13.87 -18.49
N GLY A 121 -5.57 -13.48 -17.81
CA GLY A 121 -4.38 -12.92 -18.47
C GLY A 121 -4.57 -11.54 -19.13
N PHE A 122 -5.54 -10.75 -18.68
CA PHE A 122 -5.80 -9.43 -19.25
C PHE A 122 -4.72 -8.42 -18.81
N LYS A 123 -3.74 -8.14 -19.68
CA LYS A 123 -2.78 -7.05 -19.44
C LYS A 123 -3.54 -5.71 -19.47
N PRO A 124 -3.43 -4.85 -18.43
CA PRO A 124 -4.04 -3.54 -18.44
C PRO A 124 -3.57 -2.73 -19.66
N VAL A 125 -4.51 -2.15 -20.40
CA VAL A 125 -4.27 -1.35 -21.62
C VAL A 125 -3.28 -0.19 -21.39
N GLY A 126 -3.08 0.24 -20.14
CA GLY A 126 -2.14 1.29 -19.76
C GLY A 126 -0.64 0.97 -19.83
N LEU A 127 -0.25 -0.30 -20.01
CA LEU A 127 1.17 -0.71 -20.09
C LEU A 127 1.88 -0.27 -21.37
N LEU A 128 1.12 0.02 -22.42
CA LEU A 128 1.65 0.37 -23.74
C LEU A 128 2.21 1.80 -23.80
N SER A 129 1.81 2.69 -22.89
CA SER A 129 2.26 4.09 -22.91
C SER A 129 3.37 4.43 -21.89
N VAL A 130 3.89 3.45 -21.14
CA VAL A 130 5.11 3.68 -20.34
C VAL A 130 6.31 3.69 -21.29
N THR A 131 6.88 4.87 -21.51
CA THR A 131 7.98 5.11 -22.45
C THR A 131 9.36 4.71 -21.91
N ASP A 132 9.55 4.75 -20.59
CA ASP A 132 10.80 4.36 -19.93
C ASP A 132 10.96 2.82 -19.92
N PRO A 133 11.96 2.25 -20.63
CA PRO A 133 12.11 0.81 -20.74
C PRO A 133 12.49 0.14 -19.41
N GLN A 134 13.23 0.83 -18.54
CA GLN A 134 13.64 0.27 -17.26
C GLN A 134 12.45 0.21 -16.30
N MET A 135 11.67 1.29 -16.20
CA MET A 135 10.46 1.32 -15.38
C MET A 135 9.43 0.31 -15.89
N LYS A 136 9.31 0.15 -17.20
CA LYS A 136 8.46 -0.88 -17.80
C LYS A 136 8.86 -2.29 -17.37
N GLN A 137 10.15 -2.62 -17.37
CA GLN A 137 10.63 -3.91 -16.89
C GLN A 137 10.29 -4.16 -15.42
N LEU A 138 10.42 -3.14 -14.57
CA LEU A 138 10.05 -3.24 -13.15
C LEU A 138 8.54 -3.48 -13.00
N ILE A 139 7.71 -2.77 -13.77
CA ILE A 139 6.25 -2.95 -13.79
C ILE A 139 5.90 -4.37 -14.25
N ASP A 140 6.50 -4.84 -15.36
CA ASP A 140 6.25 -6.18 -15.91
C ASP A 140 6.51 -7.27 -14.86
N LYS A 141 7.60 -7.17 -14.07
CA LYS A 141 7.88 -8.10 -12.95
C LYS A 141 6.77 -8.13 -11.90
N CYS A 142 6.10 -7.00 -11.67
CA CYS A 142 5.09 -6.87 -10.62
C CYS A 142 3.70 -7.35 -11.09
N ILE A 143 3.38 -7.17 -12.38
CA ILE A 143 2.03 -7.42 -12.90
C ILE A 143 1.91 -8.63 -13.81
N ASP A 144 3.00 -9.41 -14.01
CA ASP A 144 2.93 -10.57 -14.87
C ASP A 144 1.84 -11.55 -14.40
N PHE A 145 1.16 -12.14 -15.39
CA PHE A 145 0.05 -13.08 -15.24
C PHE A 145 0.43 -14.47 -15.73
N ALA A 146 1.69 -14.71 -16.11
CA ALA A 146 2.11 -16.04 -16.52
C ALA A 146 1.89 -17.04 -15.36
N PRO A 147 1.28 -18.20 -15.63
CA PRO A 147 0.81 -19.13 -14.59
C PRO A 147 1.94 -19.72 -13.73
N ASP A 148 3.17 -19.72 -14.24
CA ASP A 148 4.35 -20.25 -13.56
C ASP A 148 5.22 -19.16 -12.89
N ILE A 149 4.83 -17.87 -13.01
CA ILE A 149 5.60 -16.76 -12.45
C ILE A 149 5.16 -16.49 -11.02
N VAL A 150 6.10 -16.66 -10.09
CA VAL A 150 5.99 -16.13 -8.74
C VAL A 150 6.45 -14.68 -8.77
N ARG A 151 5.56 -13.75 -8.38
CA ARG A 151 5.92 -12.33 -8.28
C ARG A 151 7.05 -12.13 -7.25
N PRO A 152 7.99 -11.19 -7.50
CA PRO A 152 9.06 -10.90 -6.57
C PRO A 152 8.51 -10.38 -5.24
N THR A 153 9.24 -10.59 -4.15
CA THR A 153 8.90 -9.98 -2.86
C THR A 153 9.17 -8.47 -2.87
N ALA A 154 8.60 -7.75 -1.90
CA ALA A 154 8.91 -6.34 -1.72
C ALA A 154 10.42 -6.09 -1.50
N LEU A 155 11.11 -7.04 -0.85
CA LEU A 155 12.56 -6.99 -0.64
C LEU A 155 13.34 -7.20 -1.95
N ASP A 156 12.91 -8.13 -2.80
CA ASP A 156 13.54 -8.37 -4.11
C ASP A 156 13.45 -7.12 -4.98
N LEU A 157 12.28 -6.45 -4.98
CA LEU A 157 12.07 -5.19 -5.70
C LEU A 157 12.90 -4.04 -5.12
N LEU A 158 13.03 -3.95 -3.79
CA LEU A 158 13.90 -2.94 -3.14
C LEU A 158 15.38 -3.08 -3.53
N ASN A 159 15.81 -4.32 -3.77
CA ASN A 159 17.17 -4.64 -4.21
C ASN A 159 17.37 -4.50 -5.73
N ASP A 160 16.33 -4.12 -6.49
CA ASP A 160 16.45 -3.90 -7.93
C ASP A 160 17.37 -2.69 -8.21
N PRO A 161 18.41 -2.84 -9.04
CA PRO A 161 19.34 -1.75 -9.36
C PRO A 161 18.67 -0.49 -9.90
N LEU A 162 17.50 -0.61 -10.55
CA LEU A 162 16.75 0.54 -11.03
C LEU A 162 16.33 1.49 -9.91
N LEU A 163 16.03 0.92 -8.73
CA LEU A 163 15.62 1.65 -7.54
C LEU A 163 16.81 2.05 -6.66
N ALA A 164 18.05 1.70 -7.02
CA ALA A 164 19.22 2.26 -6.36
C ALA A 164 19.24 3.78 -6.60
N VAL A 165 19.24 4.56 -5.53
CA VAL A 165 19.39 6.02 -5.63
C VAL A 165 20.88 6.32 -5.53
N ASP A 166 21.45 6.89 -6.59
CA ASP A 166 22.84 7.36 -6.57
C ASP A 166 22.97 8.47 -5.51
N VAL A 167 23.84 8.23 -4.54
CA VAL A 167 24.08 9.13 -3.39
C VAL A 167 24.80 10.43 -3.81
N ALA A 168 25.03 10.65 -5.11
CA ALA A 168 25.90 11.72 -5.59
C ALA A 168 25.27 13.12 -5.67
N ASP A 169 23.94 13.26 -5.83
CA ASP A 169 23.33 14.57 -6.16
C ASP A 169 22.46 15.21 -5.06
N THR A 170 22.55 14.74 -3.82
CA THR A 170 21.81 15.37 -2.69
C THR A 170 22.75 15.98 -1.65
N SER A 171 23.56 16.95 -2.09
CA SER A 171 24.19 17.93 -1.20
C SER A 171 23.22 19.05 -0.80
N THR A 172 22.03 18.68 -0.31
CA THR A 172 21.20 19.47 0.61
C THR A 172 20.31 18.47 1.36
N ALA A 173 20.65 18.21 2.62
CA ALA A 173 19.92 17.50 3.67
C ALA A 173 18.56 16.87 3.28
N SER A 174 18.44 15.53 3.30
CA SER A 174 17.26 14.77 3.78
C SER A 174 17.30 13.27 3.37
N THR A 175 18.42 12.56 3.50
CA THR A 175 18.52 11.16 3.06
C THR A 175 18.15 10.12 4.14
N CYS A 176 17.85 10.54 5.37
CA CYS A 176 17.47 9.63 6.46
C CYS A 176 16.06 9.86 7.01
N ALA A 177 15.50 11.07 6.90
CA ALA A 177 14.18 11.38 7.45
C ALA A 177 13.02 10.77 6.64
N GLY A 178 13.18 10.59 5.33
CA GLY A 178 12.10 10.14 4.44
C GLY A 178 11.71 8.66 4.57
N SER A 179 12.64 7.78 4.91
CA SER A 179 12.32 6.36 5.16
C SER A 179 11.66 6.13 6.53
N LEU A 180 11.88 7.04 7.48
CA LEU A 180 11.37 6.95 8.85
C LEU A 180 9.87 7.29 8.91
N SER A 181 9.43 8.37 8.24
CA SER A 181 8.04 8.84 8.31
C SER A 181 7.00 7.80 7.83
N LEU A 182 7.34 6.98 6.83
CA LEU A 182 6.43 5.94 6.35
C LEU A 182 6.36 4.75 7.30
N ASN A 183 7.52 4.27 7.75
CA ASN A 183 7.59 3.17 8.68
C ASN A 183 6.91 3.53 9.99
N GLU A 184 7.09 4.76 10.49
CA GLU A 184 6.37 5.27 11.66
C GLU A 184 4.85 5.28 11.43
N SER A 185 4.38 5.83 10.31
CA SER A 185 2.94 5.85 10.03
C SER A 185 2.34 4.45 9.90
N VAL A 186 3.06 3.52 9.29
CA VAL A 186 2.61 2.13 9.14
C VAL A 186 2.70 1.40 10.48
N GLN A 187 3.72 1.67 11.30
CA GLN A 187 3.85 1.14 12.65
C GLN A 187 2.65 1.55 13.53
N ASP A 188 2.28 2.83 13.52
CA ASP A 188 1.12 3.33 14.28
C ASP A 188 -0.18 2.66 13.82
N GLN A 189 -0.37 2.51 12.51
CA GLN A 189 -1.55 1.84 11.95
C GLN A 189 -1.57 0.34 12.28
N VAL A 190 -0.42 -0.34 12.21
CA VAL A 190 -0.28 -1.76 12.58
C VAL A 190 -0.54 -1.97 14.07
N ALA A 191 -0.06 -1.07 14.93
CA ALA A 191 -0.42 -1.09 16.34
C ALA A 191 -1.95 -1.03 16.52
N GLY A 192 -2.64 -0.15 15.78
CA GLY A 192 -4.10 -0.08 15.74
C GLY A 192 -4.79 -1.37 15.29
N LEU A 193 -4.23 -2.07 14.31
CA LEU A 193 -4.76 -3.35 13.80
C LEU A 193 -4.60 -4.50 14.81
N LEU A 194 -3.50 -4.52 15.56
CA LEU A 194 -3.14 -5.63 16.46
C LEU A 194 -3.72 -5.48 17.87
N LEU A 195 -4.05 -4.26 18.29
CA LEU A 195 -4.63 -4.01 19.60
C LEU A 195 -5.90 -4.86 19.80
N GLN A 196 -5.94 -5.59 20.91
CA GLN A 196 -7.19 -6.15 21.39
C GLN A 196 -8.07 -5.00 21.91
N PRO A 197 -9.37 -4.98 21.56
CA PRO A 197 -10.24 -3.88 21.94
C PRO A 197 -10.31 -3.79 23.47
N THR A 198 -9.81 -2.69 24.03
CA THR A 198 -9.86 -2.40 25.48
C THR A 198 -11.27 -2.07 25.96
N GLU A 199 -12.13 -1.59 25.06
CA GLU A 199 -13.56 -1.38 25.27
C GLU A 199 -14.32 -1.94 24.07
N VAL A 200 -15.00 -3.07 24.26
CA VAL A 200 -15.81 -3.70 23.22
C VAL A 200 -17.24 -3.17 23.33
N LEU A 201 -17.73 -2.52 22.29
CA LEU A 201 -19.14 -2.09 22.21
C LEU A 201 -20.06 -3.28 21.94
N MET A 202 -19.58 -4.27 21.17
CA MET A 202 -20.34 -5.49 20.86
C MET A 202 -19.40 -6.66 20.53
N GLU A 203 -19.66 -7.81 21.14
CA GLU A 203 -18.99 -9.08 20.85
C GLU A 203 -20.01 -10.14 20.44
N PHE A 204 -19.68 -10.91 19.42
CA PHE A 204 -20.38 -12.14 19.06
C PHE A 204 -19.34 -13.24 18.79
N ASP A 205 -19.49 -14.38 19.47
CA ASP A 205 -18.60 -15.53 19.33
C ASP A 205 -19.45 -16.80 19.16
N SER A 206 -19.32 -17.45 18.00
CA SER A 206 -19.94 -18.74 17.70
C SER A 206 -18.93 -19.89 17.61
N GLY A 207 -17.70 -19.69 18.10
CA GLY A 207 -16.59 -20.63 18.03
C GLY A 207 -15.80 -20.56 16.71
N TYR A 208 -16.49 -20.71 15.57
CA TYR A 208 -15.88 -20.64 14.23
C TYR A 208 -15.97 -19.24 13.59
N LYS A 209 -16.76 -18.34 14.20
CA LYS A 209 -16.84 -16.92 13.83
C LYS A 209 -16.80 -16.05 15.06
N LYS A 210 -15.89 -15.09 15.08
CA LYS A 210 -15.86 -14.02 16.08
C LYS A 210 -16.05 -12.68 15.41
N PHE A 211 -16.78 -11.81 16.08
CA PHE A 211 -17.06 -10.45 15.64
C PHE A 211 -16.86 -9.52 16.82
N TRP A 212 -16.10 -8.46 16.61
CA TRP A 212 -15.93 -7.38 17.56
C TRP A 212 -16.20 -6.04 16.90
N LEU A 213 -16.97 -5.21 17.58
CA LEU A 213 -17.15 -3.81 17.25
C LEU A 213 -16.62 -2.96 18.40
N GLN A 214 -15.69 -2.06 18.09
CA GLN A 214 -15.16 -1.06 19.01
C GLN A 214 -15.46 0.33 18.47
N GLY A 215 -15.70 1.27 19.36
CA GLY A 215 -15.87 2.69 19.03
C GLY A 215 -15.05 3.51 20.02
N LYS A 216 -14.23 4.42 19.52
CA LYS A 216 -13.45 5.36 20.31
C LYS A 216 -13.71 6.77 19.81
N MET A 217 -14.13 7.64 20.73
CA MET A 217 -14.24 9.07 20.48
C MET A 217 -12.94 9.75 20.94
N SER A 218 -12.29 10.47 20.04
CA SER A 218 -11.08 11.25 20.30
C SER A 218 -11.43 12.64 20.86
N GLU A 219 -10.45 13.31 21.48
CA GLU A 219 -10.61 14.65 22.07
C GLU A 219 -11.00 15.72 21.05
N ASP A 220 -10.67 15.51 19.78
CA ASP A 220 -11.00 16.36 18.64
C ASP A 220 -12.40 16.08 18.05
N VAL A 221 -13.26 15.36 18.79
CA VAL A 221 -14.63 15.00 18.39
C VAL A 221 -14.68 13.97 17.25
N SER A 222 -13.53 13.47 16.78
CA SER A 222 -13.52 12.37 15.79
C SER A 222 -13.97 11.06 16.44
N ILE A 223 -14.76 10.27 15.70
CA ILE A 223 -15.21 8.95 16.15
C ILE A 223 -14.54 7.91 15.26
N SER A 224 -13.77 7.01 15.86
CA SER A 224 -13.23 5.83 15.19
C SER A 224 -14.01 4.60 15.59
N ILE A 225 -14.45 3.81 14.60
CA ILE A 225 -15.10 2.53 14.77
C ILE A 225 -14.18 1.46 14.18
N THR A 226 -13.79 0.48 14.98
CA THR A 226 -13.03 -0.68 14.52
C THR A 226 -13.94 -1.90 14.50
N LEU A 227 -14.11 -2.49 13.32
CA LEU A 227 -14.81 -3.74 13.10
C LEU A 227 -13.77 -4.83 12.88
N ARG A 228 -13.75 -5.87 13.71
CA ARG A 228 -12.86 -7.03 13.53
C ARG A 228 -13.69 -8.31 13.42
N ILE A 229 -13.43 -9.08 12.37
CA ILE A 229 -14.15 -10.31 12.05
C ILE A 229 -13.11 -11.42 11.91
N ILE A 230 -13.24 -12.46 12.73
CA ILE A 230 -12.44 -13.68 12.62
C ILE A 230 -13.33 -14.80 12.10
N ILE A 231 -12.96 -15.43 10.99
CA ILE A 231 -13.67 -16.59 10.41
C ILE A 231 -12.63 -17.62 10.00
N ASP A 232 -12.72 -18.85 10.52
CA ASP A 232 -11.86 -19.98 10.11
C ASP A 232 -10.35 -19.64 10.11
N GLY A 233 -9.87 -18.94 11.15
CA GLY A 233 -8.47 -18.53 11.29
C GLY A 233 -8.06 -17.30 10.47
N LEU A 234 -9.00 -16.70 9.73
CA LEU A 234 -8.78 -15.44 9.01
C LEU A 234 -9.21 -14.26 9.85
N ASP A 235 -8.32 -13.31 10.09
CA ASP A 235 -8.59 -12.12 10.90
C ASP A 235 -8.62 -10.86 10.02
N MET A 236 -9.83 -10.29 9.91
CA MET A 236 -10.12 -9.12 9.09
C MET A 236 -10.44 -7.94 9.99
N VAL A 237 -9.68 -6.84 9.85
CA VAL A 237 -9.89 -5.62 10.62
C VAL A 237 -10.26 -4.49 9.67
N ARG A 238 -11.33 -3.78 9.99
CA ARG A 238 -11.81 -2.60 9.26
C ARG A 238 -11.98 -1.43 10.20
N MET A 239 -11.18 -0.39 10.00
CA MET A 239 -11.28 0.86 10.74
C MET A 239 -12.07 1.90 9.93
N ILE A 240 -13.05 2.53 10.56
CA ILE A 240 -13.90 3.57 10.00
C ILE A 240 -13.84 4.78 10.91
N SER A 241 -13.33 5.91 10.41
CA SER A 241 -13.29 7.17 11.16
C SER A 241 -14.29 8.19 10.59
N PHE A 242 -15.02 8.86 11.48
CA PHE A 242 -16.06 9.87 11.28
C PHE A 242 -15.66 11.21 11.90
#